data_AF-A0A520LM17-F1
#
_entry.id   AF-A0A520LM17-F1
#
_cell.length_a   1.000
_cell.length_b   1.000
_cell.length_c   1.000
_cell.angle_alpha   90.00
_cell.angle_beta   90.00
_cell.angle_gamma   90.00
#
_symmetry.space_group_name_H-M   'P 1'
#
loop_
_entity.id
_entity.type
_entity.pdbx_description
1 polymer ?
#
loop_
_entity_poly.entity_id
_entity_poly.type
_entity_poly.pdbx_seq_one_letter_code
_entity_poly.pdbx_strand_id
1 'polypeptide(L)'
;MDLFKVIAAIESDSQARAFLNDLCTPKEIDTLIERWEVAKLLSTKQYSYREIASQLGASTATVTRVARFLFNENNEGYKSLIKKQ
;
A
#
# COMPACT_ATOMS: atom_id res chain seq x y z
N MET A 1 -1.59 20.33 14.00
CA MET A 1 -0.64 19.19 14.07
C MET A 1 -0.71 18.48 12.74
N ASP A 2 0.43 18.17 12.12
CA ASP A 2 0.49 17.62 10.75
C ASP A 2 0.70 16.10 10.82
N LEU A 3 -0.28 15.32 10.35
CA LEU A 3 -0.26 13.86 10.36
C LEU A 3 0.97 13.30 9.63
N PHE A 4 1.43 13.95 8.55
CA PHE A 4 2.59 13.49 7.80
C PHE A 4 3.87 13.59 8.62
N LYS A 5 4.00 14.62 9.47
CA LYS A 5 5.13 14.74 10.40
C LYS A 5 5.09 13.66 11.48
N VAL A 6 3.90 13.28 11.94
CA VAL A 6 3.74 12.18 12.92
C VAL A 6 4.14 10.85 12.29
N ILE A 7 3.66 10.55 11.08
CA ILE A 7 4.04 9.33 10.34
C ILE A 7 5.56 9.27 10.11
N ALA A 8 6.19 10.39 9.76
CA ALA A 8 7.63 10.46 9.53
C ALA A 8 8.48 10.29 10.81
N ALA A 9 7.89 10.45 11.99
CA ALA A 9 8.56 10.31 13.29
C ALA A 9 8.46 8.89 13.88
N ILE A 10 7.87 7.93 13.16
CA ILE A 10 7.77 6.54 13.60
C ILE A 10 9.12 5.84 13.35
N GLU A 11 9.70 5.25 14.40
CA GLU A 11 11.08 4.72 14.40
C GLU A 11 11.15 3.19 14.42
N SER A 12 10.03 2.49 14.68
CA SER A 12 10.00 1.02 14.75
C SER A 12 8.69 0.41 14.27
N ASP A 13 8.74 -0.87 13.85
CA ASP A 13 7.56 -1.64 13.46
C ASP A 13 6.54 -1.77 14.61
N SER A 14 7.00 -1.94 15.86
CA SER A 14 6.12 -1.97 17.03
C SER A 14 5.38 -0.65 17.23
N GLN A 15 6.07 0.47 17.05
CA GLN A 15 5.46 1.80 17.17
C GLN A 15 4.48 2.07 16.03
N ALA A 16 4.83 1.67 14.79
CA ALA A 16 3.94 1.77 13.63
C ALA A 16 2.64 0.99 13.85
N ARG A 17 2.74 -0.26 14.34
CA ARG A 17 1.57 -1.11 14.62
C ARG A 17 0.67 -0.51 15.69
N ALA A 18 1.23 -0.06 16.81
CA ALA A 18 0.44 0.58 17.87
C ALA A 18 -0.29 1.82 17.33
N PHE A 19 0.42 2.71 16.65
CA PHE A 19 -0.16 3.92 16.08
C PHE A 19 -1.27 3.64 15.05
N LEU A 20 -1.05 2.69 14.14
CA LEU A 20 -2.07 2.34 13.13
C LEU A 20 -3.28 1.62 13.74
N ASN A 21 -3.11 0.82 14.79
CA ASN A 21 -4.22 0.18 15.50
C ASN A 21 -5.08 1.20 16.28
N ASP A 22 -4.50 2.30 16.73
CA ASP A 22 -5.25 3.39 17.36
C ASP A 22 -5.96 4.27 16.31
N LEU A 23 -5.32 4.52 15.17
CA LEU A 23 -5.80 5.44 14.14
C LEU A 23 -6.84 4.81 13.19
N CYS A 24 -6.69 3.53 12.91
CA CYS A 24 -7.48 2.82 11.90
C CYS A 24 -8.26 1.67 12.53
N THR A 25 -9.42 1.37 11.94
CA THR A 25 -10.10 0.10 12.18
C THR A 25 -9.30 -1.06 11.62
N PRO A 26 -9.49 -2.30 12.13
CA PRO A 26 -8.84 -3.48 11.56
C PRO A 26 -9.06 -3.63 10.05
N LYS A 27 -10.26 -3.28 9.56
CA LYS A 27 -10.60 -3.39 8.14
C LYS A 27 -9.87 -2.37 7.27
N GLU A 28 -9.62 -1.18 7.79
CA GLU A 28 -8.82 -0.16 7.10
C GLU A 28 -7.36 -0.59 7.00
N ILE A 29 -6.80 -1.17 8.07
CA ILE A 29 -5.44 -1.75 8.06
C ILE A 29 -5.33 -2.84 6.99
N ASP A 30 -6.28 -3.79 6.95
CA ASP A 30 -6.33 -4.83 5.91
C ASP A 30 -6.36 -4.22 4.50
N THR A 31 -7.13 -3.14 4.33
CA THR A 31 -7.24 -2.45 3.04
C THR A 31 -5.93 -1.76 2.65
N LEU A 32 -5.19 -1.19 3.60
CA LEU A 32 -3.87 -0.60 3.35
C LEU A 32 -2.85 -1.68 2.96
N ILE A 33 -2.86 -2.82 3.66
CA ILE A 33 -2.01 -3.98 3.37
C ILE A 33 -2.31 -4.53 1.97
N GLU A 34 -3.59 -4.74 1.64
CA GLU A 34 -4.01 -5.20 0.31
C GLU A 34 -3.48 -4.29 -0.80
N ARG A 35 -3.62 -2.96 -0.65
CA ARG A 35 -3.11 -1.99 -1.63
C ARG A 35 -1.59 -2.05 -1.78
N TRP A 36 -0.86 -2.25 -0.68
CA TRP A 36 0.58 -2.40 -0.70
C TRP A 36 1.02 -3.66 -1.45
N GLU A 37 0.40 -4.82 -1.18
CA GLU A 37 0.73 -6.07 -1.87
C GLU A 37 0.36 -6.02 -3.36
N VAL A 38 -0.77 -5.39 -3.71
CA VAL A 38 -1.12 -5.10 -5.12
C VAL A 38 -0.01 -4.28 -5.79
N ALA A 39 0.47 -3.22 -5.15
CA ALA A 39 1.51 -2.36 -5.72
C ALA A 39 2.83 -3.13 -5.93
N LYS A 40 3.21 -4.00 -4.98
CA LYS A 40 4.37 -4.89 -5.11
C LYS A 40 4.23 -5.82 -6.30
N LEU A 41 3.13 -6.55 -6.44
CA LEU A 41 2.93 -7.48 -7.55
C LEU A 41 2.89 -6.75 -8.90
N LEU A 42 2.21 -5.61 -8.99
CA LEU A 42 2.20 -4.77 -10.19
C LEU A 42 3.60 -4.32 -10.60
N SER A 43 4.47 -3.99 -9.63
CA SER A 43 5.84 -3.53 -9.90
C SER A 43 6.71 -4.59 -10.58
N THR A 44 6.41 -5.88 -10.37
CA THR A 44 7.14 -7.00 -11.02
C THR A 44 6.84 -7.10 -12.52
N LYS A 45 5.69 -6.58 -12.97
CA LYS A 45 5.14 -6.74 -14.33
C LYS A 45 4.97 -8.20 -14.78
N GLN A 46 4.97 -9.17 -13.86
CA GLN A 46 4.84 -10.60 -14.17
C GLN A 46 3.39 -11.07 -14.28
N TYR A 47 2.47 -10.38 -13.61
CA TYR A 47 1.07 -10.78 -13.48
C TYR A 47 0.12 -9.77 -14.12
N SER A 48 -0.95 -10.28 -14.74
CA SER A 48 -2.08 -9.47 -15.18
C SER A 48 -2.90 -8.95 -13.99
N TYR A 49 -3.71 -7.92 -14.21
CA TYR A 49 -4.53 -7.36 -13.14
C TYR A 49 -5.54 -8.36 -12.57
N ARG A 50 -6.02 -9.29 -13.40
CA ARG A 50 -6.95 -10.34 -12.99
C ARG A 50 -6.27 -11.38 -12.12
N GLU A 51 -5.04 -11.77 -12.43
CA GLU A 51 -4.26 -12.70 -11.60
C GLU A 51 -3.96 -12.09 -10.23
N ILE A 52 -3.54 -10.81 -10.19
CA ILE A 52 -3.30 -10.08 -8.94
C ILE A 52 -4.57 -10.00 -8.10
N ALA A 53 -5.70 -9.63 -8.71
CA ALA A 53 -6.99 -9.57 -8.04
C ALA A 53 -7.38 -10.94 -7.44
N SER A 54 -7.21 -12.02 -8.21
CA SER A 54 -7.51 -13.37 -7.76
C SER A 54 -6.59 -13.85 -6.64
N GLN A 55 -5.29 -13.57 -6.72
CA GLN A 55 -4.30 -14.02 -5.75
C GLN A 55 -4.46 -13.32 -4.40
N LEU A 56 -4.81 -12.04 -4.41
CA LEU A 56 -4.93 -11.23 -3.19
C LEU A 56 -6.36 -11.15 -2.64
N GLY A 57 -7.35 -11.74 -3.33
CA GLY A 57 -8.76 -11.56 -2.99
C GLY A 57 -9.28 -10.13 -3.19
N ALA A 58 -8.53 -9.31 -3.92
CA ALA A 58 -8.85 -7.92 -4.18
C ALA A 58 -9.82 -7.78 -5.35
N SER A 59 -10.61 -6.70 -5.37
CA SER A 59 -11.41 -6.37 -6.55
C SER A 59 -10.51 -5.89 -7.70
N THR A 60 -10.90 -6.16 -8.95
CA THR A 60 -10.22 -5.59 -10.13
C THR A 60 -10.19 -4.05 -10.09
N ALA A 61 -11.25 -3.43 -9.56
CA ALA A 61 -11.30 -1.99 -9.34
C ALA A 61 -10.22 -1.50 -8.35
N THR A 62 -9.91 -2.27 -7.31
CA THR A 62 -8.78 -1.97 -6.41
C THR A 62 -7.47 -2.03 -7.17
N VAL A 63 -7.24 -3.10 -7.95
CA VAL A 63 -6.00 -3.25 -8.72
C VAL A 63 -5.79 -2.09 -9.70
N THR A 64 -6.83 -1.71 -10.45
CA THR A 64 -6.76 -0.57 -11.38
C THR A 64 -6.46 0.75 -10.67
N ARG A 65 -7.05 1.01 -9.49
CA ARG A 65 -6.77 2.22 -8.70
C ARG A 65 -5.32 2.25 -8.24
N VAL A 66 -4.79 1.14 -7.73
CA VAL A 66 -3.39 1.08 -7.28
C VAL A 66 -2.44 1.27 -8.47
N ALA A 67 -2.72 0.63 -9.60
CA ALA A 67 -1.92 0.77 -10.82
C ALA A 67 -1.82 2.21 -11.30
N ARG A 68 -2.94 2.97 -11.28
CA ARG A 68 -2.94 4.39 -11.63
C ARG A 68 -1.95 5.18 -10.76
N PHE A 69 -2.00 5.02 -9.44
CA PHE A 69 -1.08 5.74 -8.54
C PHE A 69 0.37 5.26 -8.63
N LEU A 70 0.58 3.99 -8.98
CA LEU A 70 1.93 3.44 -9.16
C LEU A 70 2.57 3.95 -10.45
N PHE A 71 1.83 3.98 -11.57
CA PHE A 71 2.41 4.21 -12.89
C PHE A 71 2.14 5.60 -13.49
N ASN A 72 1.01 6.21 -13.16
CA ASN A 72 0.52 7.42 -13.85
C ASN A 72 0.61 8.70 -13.00
N GLU A 73 0.62 8.59 -11.68
CA GLU A 73 0.72 9.75 -10.79
C GLU A 73 2.18 10.08 -10.41
N ASN A 74 2.48 11.36 -10.15
CA ASN A 74 3.83 11.86 -9.90
C ASN A 74 4.26 11.83 -8.42
N ASN A 75 3.54 11.11 -7.55
CA ASN A 75 3.81 11.09 -6.11
C ASN A 75 4.98 10.19 -5.71
N GLU A 76 5.30 9.18 -6.53
CA GLU A 76 6.42 8.23 -6.35
C GLU A 76 6.47 7.43 -5.03
N GLY A 77 5.49 7.55 -4.13
CA GLY A 77 5.49 6.91 -2.81
C GLY A 77 5.64 5.38 -2.85
N TYR A 78 4.88 4.67 -3.69
CA TYR A 78 5.06 3.22 -3.84
C TYR A 78 6.44 2.87 -4.41
N LYS A 79 6.86 3.55 -5.48
CA LYS A 79 8.13 3.28 -6.17
C LYS A 79 9.33 3.48 -5.23
N SER A 80 9.31 4.50 -4.40
CA SER A 80 10.42 4.82 -3.49
C SER A 80 10.58 3.79 -2.37
N LEU A 81 9.47 3.26 -1.83
CA LEU A 81 9.48 2.27 -0.75
C LEU A 81 9.69 0.85 -1.26
N ILE A 82 9.16 0.49 -2.43
CA ILE A 82 9.39 -0.85 -3.03
C ILE A 82 10.89 -1.06 -3.32
N LYS A 83 11.63 -0.01 -3.73
CA LYS A 83 13.08 -0.09 -3.98
C LYS A 83 13.94 -0.27 -2.72
N LYS A 84 13.39 -0.05 -1.53
CA LYS A 84 14.13 -0.14 -0.25
C LYS A 84 14.00 -1.51 0.41
N GLN A 85 13.24 -2.42 -0.17
CA GLN A 85 13.11 -3.82 0.26
C GLN A 85 13.97 -4.70 -0.63
#